data_AF-A0A6G2IFB8-F1
#
_entry.id   AF-A0A6G2IFB8-F1
#
_cell.length_a   1.000
_cell.length_b   1.000
_cell.length_c   1.000
_cell.angle_alpha   90.00
_cell.angle_beta   90.00
_cell.angle_gamma   90.00
#
_symmetry.space_group_name_H-M   'P 1'
#
loop_
_entity.id
_entity.type
_entity.pdbx_description
1 polymer ?
#
loop_
_entity_poly.entity_id
_entity_poly.type
_entity_poly.pdbx_seq_one_letter_code
_entity_poly.pdbx_strand_id
1 'polypeptide(L)'
;MSGQERPERVEDWEPVRSRLLTIADRLEQGGEEEPARMSTVLDLADELSKDTTPYVLAGLVVLLPNTYPGETCGEYAARLREAVTD
;
A
#
# COMPACT_ATOMS: atom_id res chain seq x y z
N MET A 1 13.85 -1.28 -30.82
CA MET A 1 12.78 -1.61 -29.87
C MET A 1 13.44 -1.86 -28.52
N SER A 2 13.44 -0.86 -27.64
CA SER A 2 14.06 -0.99 -26.33
C SER A 2 13.17 -1.88 -25.48
N GLY A 3 13.65 -3.09 -25.18
CA GLY A 3 13.01 -3.96 -24.21
C GLY A 3 12.96 -3.22 -22.89
N GLN A 4 11.75 -2.91 -22.42
CA GLN A 4 11.56 -2.46 -21.06
C GLN A 4 12.03 -3.61 -20.16
N GLU A 5 13.21 -3.42 -19.56
CA GLU A 5 13.75 -4.31 -18.54
C GLU A 5 12.75 -4.35 -17.39
N ARG A 6 11.86 -5.34 -17.44
CA ARG A 6 11.05 -5.75 -16.31
C ARG A 6 12.05 -6.21 -15.24
N PRO A 7 12.14 -5.56 -14.08
CA PRO A 7 13.14 -5.92 -13.08
C PRO A 7 12.92 -7.37 -12.63
N GLU A 8 13.93 -8.22 -12.85
CA GLU A 8 13.84 -9.69 -12.77
C GLU A 8 13.96 -10.29 -11.36
N ARG A 9 14.05 -9.53 -10.26
CA ARG A 9 14.17 -10.14 -8.92
C ARG A 9 13.29 -9.49 -7.84
N VAL A 10 12.56 -10.37 -7.17
CA VAL A 10 11.55 -10.17 -6.13
C VAL A 10 12.18 -9.99 -4.72
N GLU A 11 13.51 -9.90 -4.61
CA GLU A 11 14.22 -10.02 -3.34
C GLU A 11 14.23 -8.75 -2.46
N ASP A 12 13.71 -7.60 -2.91
CA ASP A 12 13.67 -6.34 -2.14
C ASP A 12 12.25 -5.73 -2.01
N TRP A 13 11.18 -6.54 -2.04
CA TRP A 13 9.81 -6.06 -1.78
C TRP A 13 9.48 -5.91 -0.30
N GLU A 14 10.31 -6.43 0.61
CA GLU A 14 10.05 -6.38 2.05
C GLU A 14 9.83 -4.94 2.58
N PRO A 15 10.59 -3.91 2.14
CA PRO A 15 10.31 -2.53 2.52
C PRO A 15 8.93 -2.03 2.04
N VAL A 16 8.47 -2.44 0.86
CA VAL A 16 7.14 -2.07 0.33
C VAL A 16 6.05 -2.80 1.10
N ARG A 17 6.22 -4.11 1.30
CA ARG A 17 5.32 -4.96 2.08
C ARG A 17 5.13 -4.45 3.49
N SER A 18 6.22 -4.18 4.21
CA SER A 18 6.18 -3.63 5.57
C SER A 18 5.39 -2.32 5.65
N ARG A 19 5.51 -1.45 4.65
CA ARG A 19 4.77 -0.18 4.58
C ARG A 19 3.28 -0.40 4.29
N LEU A 20 2.92 -1.27 3.36
CA LEU A 20 1.51 -1.61 3.08
C LEU A 20 0.83 -2.23 4.31
N LEU A 21 1.54 -3.10 5.04
CA LEU A 21 1.06 -3.65 6.32
C LEU A 21 0.91 -2.54 7.38
N THR A 22 1.84 -1.59 7.44
CA THR A 22 1.72 -0.44 8.35
C THR A 22 0.51 0.43 8.02
N ILE A 23 0.20 0.64 6.74
CA ILE A 23 -1.01 1.35 6.33
C ILE A 23 -2.26 0.60 6.78
N ALA A 24 -2.30 -0.73 6.56
CA ALA A 24 -3.41 -1.58 7.00
C ALA A 24 -3.64 -1.47 8.51
N ASP A 25 -2.58 -1.60 9.31
CA ASP A 25 -2.67 -1.53 10.78
C ASP A 25 -3.15 -0.14 11.26
N ARG A 26 -2.70 0.94 10.61
CA ARG A 26 -3.12 2.30 10.96
C ARG A 26 -4.58 2.60 10.60
N LEU A 27 -5.08 2.04 9.50
CA LEU A 27 -6.49 2.18 9.11
C LEU A 27 -7.41 1.51 10.14
N GLU A 28 -7.05 0.31 10.61
CA GLU A 28 -7.81 -0.39 11.65
C GLU A 28 -7.80 0.36 12.99
N GLN A 29 -6.64 0.89 13.39
CA GLN A 29 -6.51 1.70 14.61
C GLN A 29 -7.29 3.02 14.54
N GLY A 30 -7.46 3.59 13.35
CA GLY A 30 -8.22 4.81 13.12
C GLY A 30 -9.74 4.63 13.14
N GLY A 31 -10.21 3.39 13.05
CA GLY A 31 -11.64 3.03 13.04
C GLY A 31 -11.95 2.01 11.96
N GLU A 32 -11.90 0.72 12.31
CA GLU A 32 -12.14 -0.41 11.40
C GLU A 32 -13.47 -0.30 10.62
N GLU A 33 -14.54 0.11 11.28
CA GLU A 33 -15.89 0.26 10.67
C GLU A 33 -16.08 1.60 9.93
N GLU A 34 -15.14 2.54 10.03
CA GLU A 34 -15.23 3.81 9.33
C GLU A 34 -15.03 3.63 7.81
N PRO A 35 -15.62 4.49 6.97
CA PRO A 35 -15.43 4.40 5.53
C PRO A 35 -13.97 4.61 5.12
N ALA A 36 -13.43 3.70 4.32
CA ALA A 36 -12.11 3.85 3.71
C ALA A 36 -12.15 4.98 2.68
N ARG A 37 -11.34 6.02 2.90
CA ARG A 37 -11.18 7.14 1.96
C ARG A 37 -9.82 7.08 1.32
N MET A 38 -9.77 7.18 -0.01
CA MET A 38 -8.51 7.21 -0.74
C MET A 38 -7.59 8.35 -0.28
N SER A 39 -8.14 9.51 0.11
CA SER A 39 -7.35 10.60 0.67
C SER A 39 -6.58 10.18 1.92
N THR A 40 -7.24 9.48 2.85
CA THR A 40 -6.63 8.99 4.09
C THR A 40 -5.53 7.96 3.81
N VAL A 41 -5.78 7.06 2.87
CA VAL A 41 -4.77 6.08 2.43
C VAL A 41 -3.54 6.77 1.83
N LEU A 42 -3.75 7.76 0.98
CA LEU A 42 -2.66 8.52 0.35
C LEU A 42 -1.89 9.37 1.36
N ASP A 43 -2.55 9.98 2.34
CA ASP A 43 -1.90 10.73 3.41
C ASP A 43 -0.99 9.81 4.26
N LEU A 44 -1.47 8.60 4.58
CA LEU A 44 -0.67 7.59 5.28
C LEU A 44 0.52 7.12 4.44
N ALA A 45 0.30 6.89 3.15
CA ALA A 45 1.37 6.50 2.22
C ALA A 45 2.43 7.61 2.08
N ASP A 46 2.00 8.87 1.99
CA ASP A 46 2.89 10.03 1.94
C ASP A 46 3.75 10.09 3.21
N GLU A 47 3.14 9.98 4.39
CA GLU A 47 3.87 9.99 5.67
C GLU A 47 4.94 8.89 5.73
N LEU A 48 4.60 7.66 5.33
CA LEU A 48 5.52 6.52 5.34
C LEU A 48 6.60 6.61 4.25
N SER A 49 6.41 7.46 3.24
CA SER A 49 7.34 7.62 2.12
C SER A 49 8.44 8.66 2.34
N LYS A 50 8.33 9.51 3.38
CA LYS A 50 9.25 10.65 3.61
C LYS A 50 10.73 10.29 3.68
N ASP A 51 11.06 9.12 4.24
CA ASP A 51 12.44 8.63 4.39
C ASP A 51 12.73 7.38 3.54
N THR A 52 12.02 7.25 2.43
CA THR A 52 12.00 6.02 1.63
C THR A 52 12.69 6.21 0.28
N THR A 53 13.36 5.17 -0.22
CA THR A 53 14.02 5.23 -1.54
C THR A 53 12.98 5.35 -2.66
N PRO A 54 13.32 6.00 -3.80
CA PRO A 54 12.39 6.13 -4.93
C PRO A 54 11.83 4.79 -5.44
N TYR A 55 12.58 3.70 -5.31
CA TYR A 55 12.14 2.36 -5.69
C TYR A 55 10.97 1.86 -4.83
N VAL A 56 11.06 2.05 -3.52
CA VAL A 56 10.00 1.61 -2.60
C VAL A 56 8.76 2.50 -2.74
N LEU A 57 8.93 3.80 -3.02
CA LEU A 57 7.82 4.68 -3.37
C LEU A 57 7.11 4.20 -4.66
N ALA A 58 7.87 3.84 -5.70
CA ALA A 58 7.29 3.30 -6.92
C ALA A 58 6.52 1.99 -6.67
N GLY A 59 7.04 1.11 -5.80
CA GLY A 59 6.35 -0.10 -5.39
C GLY A 59 5.02 0.16 -4.66
N LEU A 60 5.00 1.14 -3.75
CA LEU A 60 3.78 1.54 -3.05
C LEU A 60 2.70 2.04 -4.00
N VAL A 61 3.06 2.89 -4.96
CA VAL A 61 2.11 3.44 -5.94
C VAL A 61 1.50 2.34 -6.81
N VAL A 62 2.26 1.29 -7.13
CA VAL A 62 1.78 0.16 -7.94
C VAL A 62 0.85 -0.76 -7.16
N LEU A 63 1.13 -0.98 -5.87
CA LEU A 63 0.44 -1.96 -5.04
C LEU A 63 -0.70 -1.39 -4.18
N LEU A 64 -0.83 -0.06 -4.06
CA LEU A 64 -1.96 0.56 -3.37
C LEU A 64 -3.23 0.49 -4.23
N PRO A 65 -4.23 -0.35 -3.88
CA PRO A 65 -5.46 -0.43 -4.64
C PRO A 65 -6.34 0.81 -4.40
N ASN A 66 -7.23 1.12 -5.34
CA ASN A 66 -8.26 2.12 -5.06
C ASN A 66 -9.28 1.59 -4.04
N THR A 67 -9.79 2.49 -3.19
CA THR A 67 -10.93 2.21 -2.32
C THR A 67 -12.21 2.01 -3.13
N TYR A 68 -13.10 1.13 -2.68
CA TYR A 68 -14.42 0.93 -3.29
C TYR A 68 -15.52 1.75 -2.58
N PRO A 69 -16.63 2.08 -3.26
CA PRO A 69 -17.77 2.73 -2.62
C PRO A 69 -18.33 1.87 -1.48
N GLY A 70 -18.41 2.43 -0.27
CA GLY A 70 -18.95 1.76 0.91
C GLY A 70 -17.97 0.80 1.60
N GLU A 71 -16.75 0.67 1.09
CA GLU A 71 -15.69 -0.11 1.74
C GLU A 71 -15.28 0.53 3.07
N THR A 72 -15.14 -0.31 4.08
CA THR A 72 -14.65 0.08 5.41
C THR A 72 -13.13 0.04 5.48
N CYS A 73 -12.55 0.73 6.46
CA CYS A 73 -11.12 0.70 6.74
C CYS A 73 -10.62 -0.74 6.98
N GLY A 74 -11.38 -1.58 7.67
CA GLY A 74 -11.05 -2.99 7.90
C GLY A 74 -11.04 -3.82 6.62
N GLU A 75 -12.05 -3.68 5.76
CA GLU A 75 -12.11 -4.37 4.47
C GLU A 75 -10.95 -3.97 3.55
N TYR A 76 -10.63 -2.67 3.50
CA TYR A 76 -9.49 -2.18 2.73
C TYR A 76 -8.16 -2.67 3.30
N ALA A 77 -8.00 -2.67 4.63
CA ALA A 77 -6.82 -3.19 5.32
C ALA A 77 -6.60 -4.68 5.03
N ALA A 78 -7.67 -5.49 5.01
CA ALA A 78 -7.60 -6.90 4.63
C ALA A 78 -7.06 -7.08 3.21
N ARG A 79 -7.57 -6.30 2.24
CA ARG A 79 -7.08 -6.34 0.85
C ARG A 79 -5.63 -5.92 0.70
N LEU A 80 -5.17 -4.94 1.47
CA LEU A 80 -3.75 -4.58 1.50
C LEU A 80 -2.87 -5.75 1.95
N ARG A 81 -3.33 -6.54 2.93
CA ARG A 81 -2.62 -7.74 3.41
C ARG A 81 -2.62 -8.85 2.37
N GLU A 82 -3.74 -9.07 1.70
CA GLU A 82 -3.83 -10.02 0.58
C GLU A 82 -2.86 -9.64 -0.55
N ALA A 83 -2.79 -8.37 -0.91
CA ALA A 83 -1.92 -7.86 -1.99
C ALA A 83 -0.41 -8.05 -1.75
N VAL A 84 0.01 -8.39 -0.52
CA VAL A 84 1.43 -8.60 -0.15
C VAL A 84 1.73 -10.00 0.38
N THR A 85 0.77 -10.93 0.23
CA THR A 85 0.91 -12.33 0.66
C THR A 85 1.12 -13.29 -0.52
N ASP A 86 0.76 -12.88 -1.75
CA ASP A 86 1.02 -13.60 -3.02
C ASP A 86 2.35 -13.19 -3.69
#